data_AF-A0A963H0D5-F1
#
_entry.id   AF-A0A963H0D5-F1
#
_cell.length_a   1.000
_cell.length_b   1.000
_cell.length_c   1.000
_cell.angle_alpha   90.00
_cell.angle_beta   90.00
_cell.angle_gamma   90.00
#
_symmetry.space_group_name_H-M   'P 1'
#
loop_
_entity.id
_entity.type
_entity.pdbx_description
1 polymer ?
#
loop_
_entity_poly.entity_id
_entity_poly.type
_entity_poly.pdbx_seq_one_letter_code
_entity_poly.pdbx_strand_id
1 'polypeptide(L)'
;MTDLTFKGKLKLFGVLKLAADGGKVKVEANDVLVVNPDGKVQGTGIPVIQPPTSPIDDVADVKVINSFNSTLTVKVNGEDKPVVALGVCIQGGKIPGGTWPGMMLPSTQNTGVLINGVAINVQNDNAITLPNGGNVVFDKESGQ
;
A
#
# COMPACT_ATOMS: atom_id res chain seq x y z
N MET A 1 -9.36 -1.10 21.93
CA MET A 1 -8.17 -1.78 21.40
C MET A 1 -7.11 -0.72 21.14
N THR A 2 -5.83 -1.00 21.36
CA THR A 2 -4.80 0.05 21.35
C THR A 2 -3.98 -0.04 20.07
N ASP A 3 -3.86 1.08 19.36
CA ASP A 3 -3.00 1.19 18.18
C ASP A 3 -1.52 1.16 18.57
N LEU A 4 -0.68 0.52 17.74
CA LEU A 4 0.77 0.63 17.84
C LEU A 4 1.23 1.84 17.04
N THR A 5 1.73 2.87 17.72
CA THR A 5 2.21 4.08 17.07
C THR A 5 3.73 4.17 17.11
N PHE A 6 4.36 4.20 15.95
CA PHE A 6 5.77 4.49 15.77
C PHE A 6 6.00 6.00 15.68
N LYS A 7 7.03 6.49 16.35
CA LYS A 7 7.40 7.91 16.36
C LYS A 7 8.91 8.10 16.28
N GLY A 8 9.32 9.19 15.66
CA GLY A 8 10.72 9.57 15.52
C GLY A 8 11.52 8.64 14.58
N LYS A 9 12.85 8.62 14.74
CA LYS A 9 13.76 7.82 13.91
C LYS A 9 13.87 6.41 14.46
N LEU A 10 13.35 5.43 13.73
CA LEU A 10 13.33 4.03 14.10
C LEU A 10 13.91 3.18 12.98
N LYS A 11 14.82 2.28 13.33
CA LYS A 11 15.37 1.27 12.42
C LYS A 11 15.00 -0.09 12.97
N LEU A 12 13.98 -0.71 12.36
CA LEU A 12 13.53 -2.04 12.70
C LEU A 12 14.32 -3.05 11.86
N PHE A 13 14.89 -4.06 12.52
CA PHE A 13 15.64 -5.14 11.89
C PHE A 13 14.96 -6.48 12.16
N GLY A 14 14.94 -7.35 11.15
CA GLY A 14 14.37 -8.69 11.27
C GLY A 14 12.85 -8.72 11.06
N VAL A 15 12.21 -9.70 11.68
CA VAL A 15 10.76 -9.95 11.56
C VAL A 15 10.05 -9.34 12.75
N LEU A 16 9.05 -8.50 12.48
CA LEU A 16 8.17 -7.94 13.50
C LEU A 16 6.75 -8.46 13.25
N LYS A 17 6.18 -9.22 14.19
CA LYS A 17 4.81 -9.72 14.09
C LYS A 17 3.99 -9.18 15.25
N LEU A 18 2.86 -8.54 14.94
CA LEU A 18 1.98 -8.01 15.98
C LEU A 18 1.09 -9.11 16.56
N ALA A 19 0.93 -9.10 17.88
CA ALA A 19 0.23 -10.15 18.62
C ALA A 19 -1.29 -9.94 18.74
N ALA A 20 -1.80 -8.72 18.52
CA ALA A 20 -3.20 -8.37 18.74
C ALA A 20 -3.96 -8.20 17.41
N ASP A 21 -5.13 -8.82 17.32
CA ASP A 21 -6.07 -8.65 16.20
C ASP A 21 -6.82 -7.33 16.31
N GLY A 22 -6.78 -6.48 15.27
CA GLY A 22 -7.67 -5.32 15.09
C GLY A 22 -7.14 -3.94 15.54
N GLY A 23 -5.92 -3.88 16.10
CA GLY A 23 -5.23 -2.62 16.36
C GLY A 23 -4.50 -2.14 15.11
N LYS A 24 -4.46 -0.82 14.86
CA LYS A 24 -3.75 -0.27 13.70
C LYS A 24 -2.27 -0.08 13.99
N VAL A 25 -1.47 -0.14 12.94
CA VAL A 25 -0.10 0.38 12.97
C VAL A 25 -0.09 1.76 12.37
N LYS A 26 0.42 2.71 13.14
CA LYS A 26 0.51 4.11 12.76
C LYS A 26 1.95 4.57 12.78
N VAL A 27 2.30 5.46 11.87
CA VAL A 27 3.49 6.30 11.98
C VAL A 27 3.03 7.73 12.21
N GLU A 28 3.34 8.25 13.39
CA GLU A 28 2.75 9.49 13.91
C GLU A 28 1.21 9.43 13.89
N ALA A 29 0.57 10.13 12.94
CA ALA A 29 -0.88 10.16 12.77
C ALA A 29 -1.37 9.35 11.56
N ASN A 30 -0.46 8.83 10.72
CA ASN A 30 -0.81 8.18 9.46
C ASN A 30 -0.88 6.66 9.62
N ASP A 31 -1.90 6.05 9.03
CA ASP A 31 -2.03 4.60 8.96
C ASP A 31 -0.99 4.00 8.02
N VAL A 32 -0.36 2.89 8.41
CA VAL A 32 0.64 2.18 7.60
C VAL A 32 -0.03 1.34 6.53
N LEU A 33 0.33 1.51 5.26
CA LEU A 33 -0.24 0.73 4.16
C LEU A 33 0.10 -0.77 4.31
N VAL A 34 -0.85 -1.61 3.89
CA VAL A 34 -0.73 -3.08 3.90
C VAL A 34 -1.03 -3.64 2.52
N VAL A 35 -0.47 -4.81 2.23
CA VAL A 35 -0.83 -5.57 1.03
C VAL A 35 -2.29 -6.01 1.12
N ASN A 36 -3.11 -5.63 0.13
CA ASN A 36 -4.52 -5.98 0.06
C ASN A 36 -4.94 -6.49 -1.33
N PRO A 37 -4.88 -7.82 -1.57
CA PRO A 37 -5.27 -8.39 -2.86
C PRO A 37 -6.77 -8.66 -2.98
N ASP A 38 -7.55 -8.48 -1.90
CA ASP A 38 -8.96 -8.91 -1.75
C ASP A 38 -9.96 -8.22 -2.70
N GLY A 39 -9.48 -7.33 -3.57
CA GLY A 39 -10.27 -6.60 -4.55
C GLY A 39 -10.74 -5.24 -4.05
N LYS A 40 -10.47 -4.92 -2.78
CA LYS A 40 -10.83 -3.62 -2.23
C LYS A 40 -9.83 -2.55 -2.62
N VAL A 41 -10.36 -1.37 -2.81
CA VAL A 41 -9.63 -0.19 -3.28
C VAL A 41 -8.90 0.44 -2.10
N GLN A 42 -7.59 0.68 -2.25
CA GLN A 42 -6.75 1.35 -1.24
C GLN A 42 -6.30 2.74 -1.67
N GLY A 43 -6.42 3.07 -2.96
CA GLY A 43 -6.03 4.36 -3.49
C GLY A 43 -6.70 4.67 -4.82
N THR A 44 -6.42 5.87 -5.31
CA THR A 44 -7.01 6.42 -6.54
C THR A 44 -5.89 6.94 -7.45
N GLY A 45 -5.92 6.54 -8.71
CA GLY A 45 -4.97 6.95 -9.76
C GLY A 45 -5.62 7.70 -10.92
N ILE A 46 -4.84 7.90 -11.98
CA ILE A 46 -5.33 8.45 -13.24
C ILE A 46 -5.79 7.29 -14.14
N PRO A 47 -7.02 7.30 -14.66
CA PRO A 47 -7.49 6.30 -15.62
C PRO A 47 -6.49 6.03 -16.76
N VAL A 48 -6.21 4.75 -17.02
CA VAL A 48 -5.32 4.33 -18.12
C VAL A 48 -6.19 3.87 -19.28
N ILE A 49 -6.16 4.62 -20.38
CA ILE A 49 -6.95 4.31 -21.58
C ILE A 49 -5.99 4.13 -22.76
N GLN A 50 -5.98 2.95 -23.38
CA GLN A 50 -5.19 2.68 -24.60
C GLN A 50 -6.05 2.82 -25.86
N PRO A 51 -5.79 3.78 -26.77
CA PRO A 51 -6.32 3.75 -28.13
C PRO A 51 -5.53 2.73 -29.00
N PRO A 52 -6.08 2.15 -30.10
CA PRO A 52 -7.38 2.38 -30.74
C PRO A 52 -8.48 1.38 -30.32
N THR A 53 -8.18 0.44 -29.44
CA THR A 53 -9.18 -0.45 -28.83
C THR A 53 -10.01 0.30 -27.79
N SER A 54 -11.26 -0.10 -27.57
CA SER A 54 -12.06 0.41 -26.45
C SER A 54 -11.25 0.36 -25.14
N PRO A 55 -11.47 1.29 -24.18
CA PRO A 55 -10.78 1.26 -22.91
C PRO A 55 -10.89 -0.13 -22.27
N ILE A 56 -9.75 -0.82 -22.13
CA ILE A 56 -9.70 -2.13 -21.47
C ILE A 56 -10.18 -1.95 -20.02
N ASP A 57 -9.75 -0.88 -19.37
CA ASP A 57 -10.19 -0.49 -18.04
C ASP A 57 -9.94 1.00 -17.75
N ASP A 58 -11.00 1.77 -17.57
CA ASP A 58 -11.02 3.21 -17.26
C ASP A 58 -11.14 3.50 -15.76
N VAL A 59 -11.12 2.47 -14.91
CA VAL A 59 -11.24 2.62 -13.47
C VAL A 59 -9.93 3.17 -12.86
N ALA A 60 -10.09 4.09 -11.91
CA ALA A 60 -9.01 4.74 -11.17
C ALA A 60 -8.58 4.00 -9.90
N ASP A 61 -9.34 2.97 -9.48
CA ASP A 61 -9.10 2.23 -8.25
C ASP A 61 -7.76 1.51 -8.26
N VAL A 62 -6.99 1.65 -7.18
CA VAL A 62 -5.68 1.02 -7.02
C VAL A 62 -5.61 0.26 -5.70
N LYS A 63 -4.89 -0.87 -5.72
CA LYS A 63 -4.56 -1.67 -4.54
C LYS A 63 -3.12 -2.13 -4.55
N VAL A 64 -2.52 -2.31 -3.39
CA VAL A 64 -1.17 -2.87 -3.24
C VAL A 64 -1.27 -4.38 -3.19
N ILE A 65 -0.62 -5.06 -4.13
CA ILE A 65 -0.68 -6.52 -4.25
C ILE A 65 0.58 -7.22 -3.72
N ASN A 66 1.67 -6.46 -3.55
CA ASN A 66 2.90 -7.00 -3.01
C ASN A 66 3.71 -5.91 -2.30
N SER A 67 4.48 -6.32 -1.30
CA SER A 67 5.51 -5.51 -0.63
C SER A 67 6.87 -6.13 -0.90
N PHE A 68 7.87 -5.32 -1.22
CA PHE A 68 9.25 -5.82 -1.36
C PHE A 68 9.91 -6.11 -0.01
N ASN A 69 9.25 -5.71 1.08
CA ASN A 69 9.71 -5.98 2.42
C ASN A 69 8.52 -6.43 3.29
N SER A 70 8.33 -7.74 3.36
CA SER A 70 7.21 -8.39 4.02
C SER A 70 7.51 -8.89 5.44
N THR A 71 8.58 -8.39 6.07
CA THR A 71 9.00 -8.89 7.39
C THR A 71 8.18 -8.32 8.55
N LEU A 72 7.39 -7.27 8.33
CA LEU A 72 6.36 -6.82 9.28
C LEU A 72 4.98 -7.24 8.78
N THR A 73 4.22 -7.94 9.63
CA THR A 73 2.82 -8.30 9.37
C THR A 73 1.89 -7.79 10.46
N VAL A 74 0.71 -7.35 10.04
CA VAL A 74 -0.35 -6.83 10.91
C VAL A 74 -1.66 -7.55 10.63
N LYS A 75 -2.51 -7.67 11.64
CA LYS A 75 -3.78 -8.37 11.54
C LYS A 75 -4.87 -7.44 11.02
N VAL A 76 -5.37 -7.72 9.82
CA VAL A 76 -6.46 -6.99 9.17
C VAL A 76 -7.57 -8.00 8.86
N ASN A 77 -8.76 -7.78 9.41
CA ASN A 77 -9.91 -8.67 9.22
C ASN A 77 -9.60 -10.16 9.56
N GLY A 78 -8.76 -10.40 10.57
CA GLY A 78 -8.33 -11.74 11.00
C GLY A 78 -7.15 -12.34 10.23
N GLU A 79 -6.72 -11.71 9.14
CA GLU A 79 -5.63 -12.18 8.28
C GLU A 79 -4.31 -11.44 8.56
N ASP A 80 -3.19 -12.16 8.49
CA ASP A 80 -1.86 -11.53 8.53
C ASP A 80 -1.59 -10.86 7.18
N LYS A 81 -1.53 -9.53 7.16
CA LYS A 81 -1.18 -8.75 5.97
C LYS A 81 0.21 -8.13 6.12
N PRO A 82 1.10 -8.29 5.12
CA PRO A 82 2.38 -7.59 5.09
C PRO A 82 2.20 -6.07 5.06
N VAL A 83 3.01 -5.36 5.83
CA VAL A 83 3.19 -3.91 5.72
C VAL A 83 3.93 -3.59 4.43
N VAL A 84 3.54 -2.50 3.78
CA VAL A 84 4.14 -2.04 2.53
C VAL A 84 5.36 -1.20 2.84
N ALA A 85 6.48 -1.54 2.23
CA ALA A 85 7.69 -0.72 2.20
C ALA A 85 8.34 -0.92 0.84
N LEU A 86 7.92 -0.07 -0.13
CA LEU A 86 7.99 -0.33 -1.56
C LEU A 86 7.24 -1.60 -1.98
N GLY A 87 6.90 -1.70 -3.25
CA GLY A 87 6.15 -2.84 -3.74
C GLY A 87 5.43 -2.58 -5.04
N VAL A 88 4.50 -3.49 -5.32
CA VAL A 88 3.70 -3.50 -6.55
C VAL A 88 2.27 -3.16 -6.20
N CYS A 89 1.72 -2.21 -6.93
CA CYS A 89 0.29 -1.95 -6.93
C CYS A 89 -0.32 -2.31 -8.27
N ILE A 90 -1.64 -2.36 -8.32
CA ILE A 90 -2.38 -2.61 -9.54
C ILE A 90 -3.60 -1.71 -9.57
N GLN A 91 -3.77 -1.01 -10.70
CA GLN A 91 -4.92 -0.18 -10.99
C GLN A 91 -5.92 -0.94 -11.85
N GLY A 92 -7.19 -0.66 -11.65
CA GLY A 92 -8.28 -1.19 -12.45
C GLY A 92 -9.09 -2.24 -11.69
N GLY A 93 -10.37 -2.34 -12.07
CA GLY A 93 -11.35 -3.19 -11.41
C GLY A 93 -12.15 -4.07 -12.37
N LYS A 94 -11.97 -3.94 -13.69
CA LYS A 94 -12.74 -4.74 -14.67
C LYS A 94 -12.27 -6.19 -14.75
N ILE A 95 -10.99 -6.47 -14.47
CA ILE A 95 -10.45 -7.84 -14.45
C ILE A 95 -10.20 -8.26 -13.00
N PRO A 96 -10.57 -9.49 -12.59
CA PRO A 96 -10.17 -10.04 -11.30
C PRO A 96 -8.65 -10.00 -11.14
N GLY A 97 -8.18 -9.22 -10.18
CA GLY A 97 -6.74 -9.01 -9.96
C GLY A 97 -6.26 -7.61 -10.31
N GLY A 98 -6.99 -6.85 -11.14
CA GLY A 98 -6.62 -5.52 -11.64
C GLY A 98 -5.99 -5.56 -13.04
N THR A 99 -5.96 -4.42 -13.72
CA THR A 99 -5.65 -4.36 -15.16
C THR A 99 -4.25 -3.82 -15.43
N TRP A 100 -3.82 -2.82 -14.65
CA TRP A 100 -2.66 -1.99 -14.95
C TRP A 100 -1.62 -2.05 -13.82
N PRO A 101 -0.43 -2.64 -14.04
CA PRO A 101 0.57 -2.71 -13.00
C PRO A 101 1.13 -1.33 -12.64
N GLY A 102 1.49 -1.18 -11.38
CA GLY A 102 2.09 0.02 -10.83
C GLY A 102 3.14 -0.29 -9.77
N MET A 103 3.88 0.72 -9.36
CA MET A 103 4.96 0.61 -8.39
C MET A 103 4.81 1.64 -7.30
N MET A 104 4.86 1.19 -6.04
CA MET A 104 4.91 2.06 -4.87
C MET A 104 6.19 2.90 -4.89
N LEU A 105 6.05 4.20 -4.68
CA LEU A 105 7.20 5.08 -4.52
C LEU A 105 7.71 5.04 -3.07
N PRO A 106 8.99 5.39 -2.83
CA PRO A 106 9.50 5.54 -1.48
C PRO A 106 8.63 6.52 -0.68
N SER A 107 8.31 6.16 0.56
CA SER A 107 7.54 7.07 1.41
C SER A 107 8.30 8.37 1.64
N THR A 108 7.61 9.49 1.45
CA THR A 108 8.11 10.82 1.81
C THR A 108 7.57 11.29 3.16
N GLN A 109 6.54 10.62 3.68
CA GLN A 109 5.80 11.03 4.86
C GLN A 109 6.46 10.55 6.17
N ASN A 110 7.33 9.54 6.12
CA ASN A 110 7.91 8.93 7.31
C ASN A 110 9.33 8.38 7.11
N THR A 111 10.19 9.13 6.42
CA THR A 111 11.57 8.73 6.06
C THR A 111 12.46 8.29 7.24
N GLY A 112 12.04 8.54 8.49
CA GLY A 112 12.72 8.08 9.70
C GLY A 112 12.30 6.71 10.22
N VAL A 113 11.17 6.13 9.79
CA VAL A 113 10.66 4.83 10.28
C VAL A 113 10.89 3.77 9.21
N LEU A 114 11.91 2.95 9.45
CA LEU A 114 12.45 2.01 8.46
C LEU A 114 12.28 0.58 8.94
N ILE A 115 11.94 -0.32 8.02
CA ILE A 115 12.08 -1.77 8.19
C ILE A 115 13.14 -2.24 7.22
N ASN A 116 14.14 -2.98 7.69
CA ASN A 116 15.27 -3.44 6.87
C ASN A 116 15.88 -2.32 5.99
N GLY A 117 15.92 -1.09 6.50
CA GLY A 117 16.45 0.07 5.80
C GLY A 117 15.53 0.73 4.77
N VAL A 118 14.32 0.23 4.55
CA VAL A 118 13.32 0.80 3.63
C VAL A 118 12.22 1.51 4.43
N ALA A 119 11.83 2.71 4.01
CA ALA A 119 10.76 3.46 4.67
C ALA A 119 9.41 2.75 4.50
N ILE A 120 8.65 2.69 5.59
CA ILE A 120 7.30 2.11 5.59
C ILE A 120 6.38 3.02 4.78
N ASN A 121 5.58 2.50 3.86
CA ASN A 121 4.57 3.31 3.21
C ASN A 121 3.36 3.54 4.12
N VAL A 122 2.84 4.76 4.11
CA VAL A 122 1.70 5.21 4.91
C VAL A 122 0.64 5.86 4.03
N GLN A 123 -0.53 6.12 4.61
CA GLN A 123 -1.59 6.89 3.97
C GLN A 123 -1.04 8.20 3.37
N ASN A 124 -1.54 8.53 2.19
CA ASN A 124 -1.13 9.65 1.33
C ASN A 124 0.24 9.47 0.64
N ASP A 125 0.90 8.32 0.78
CA ASP A 125 2.00 7.99 -0.11
C ASP A 125 1.51 7.74 -1.54
N ASN A 126 2.47 7.87 -2.46
CA ASN A 126 2.22 7.77 -3.88
C ASN A 126 2.74 6.47 -4.49
N ALA A 127 2.14 6.08 -5.60
CA ALA A 127 2.67 5.14 -6.57
C ALA A 127 2.60 5.74 -7.97
N ILE A 128 3.19 5.03 -8.92
CA ILE A 128 3.01 5.29 -10.34
C ILE A 128 2.37 4.10 -11.03
N THR A 129 1.45 4.34 -11.95
CA THR A 129 1.05 3.34 -12.93
C THR A 129 2.06 3.26 -14.05
N LEU A 130 2.52 2.04 -14.36
CA LEU A 130 3.57 1.84 -15.36
C LEU A 130 3.14 2.18 -16.80
N PRO A 131 1.87 1.93 -17.24
CA PRO A 131 1.50 2.19 -18.62
C PRO A 131 1.52 3.66 -19.04
N ASN A 132 1.21 4.59 -18.13
CA ASN A 132 1.09 6.02 -18.44
C ASN A 132 1.88 6.94 -17.50
N GLY A 133 2.61 6.40 -16.52
CA GLY A 133 3.31 7.20 -15.50
C GLY A 133 2.38 8.00 -14.58
N GLY A 134 1.09 7.66 -14.55
CA GLY A 134 0.08 8.37 -13.77
C GLY A 134 0.34 8.25 -12.27
N ASN A 135 0.17 9.35 -11.55
CA ASN A 135 0.27 9.31 -10.09
C ASN A 135 -0.92 8.57 -9.49
N VAL A 136 -0.65 7.78 -8.45
CA VAL A 136 -1.64 7.12 -7.61
C VAL A 136 -1.46 7.63 -6.19
N VAL A 137 -2.54 8.00 -5.53
CA VAL A 137 -2.54 8.39 -4.12
C VAL A 137 -3.25 7.31 -3.30
N PHE A 138 -2.60 6.82 -2.24
CA PHE A 138 -3.23 5.88 -1.30
C PHE A 138 -3.91 6.65 -0.17
N ASP A 139 -5.12 7.14 -0.45
CA ASP A 139 -5.93 7.97 0.43
C ASP A 139 -6.82 7.18 1.40
N LYS A 140 -6.97 5.87 1.19
CA LYS A 140 -7.77 5.00 2.06
C LYS A 140 -6.91 4.33 3.12
N GLU A 141 -7.57 3.98 4.23
CA GLU A 141 -6.93 3.31 5.34
C GLU A 141 -6.42 1.92 4.94
N SER A 142 -5.32 1.51 5.57
CA SER A 142 -4.74 0.20 5.39
C SER A 142 -5.69 -0.92 5.84
N GLY A 143 -6.29 -1.60 4.87
CA GLY A 143 -7.08 -2.81 5.14
C GLY A 143 -8.59 -2.64 5.19
N GLN A 144 -9.12 -1.54 4.67
CA GLN A 144 -10.57 -1.41 4.44
C GLN A 144 -11.01 -2.03 3.13
#